data_AF-A0A8X8GDS3-F1
#
_entry.id   AF-A0A8X8GDS3-F1
#
_cell.length_a   1.000
_cell.length_b   1.000
_cell.length_c   1.000
_cell.angle_alpha   90.00
_cell.angle_beta   90.00
_cell.angle_gamma   90.00
#
_symmetry.space_group_name_H-M   'P 1'
#
loop_
_entity.id
_entity.type
_entity.pdbx_description
1 polymer ?
#
loop_
_entity_poly.entity_id
_entity_poly.type
_entity_poly.pdbx_seq_one_letter_code
_entity_poly.pdbx_strand_id
1 'polypeptide(L)'
;MTRIARRLSAREPWGYTLLSGGAAGADSAFERGAGSAKEVFLPWNGYNGGGSPDAGGRIQALPLSDAYRVAAELHPGWSRLSDAARALMARNSHQILGADLKNPVDFVICWTPDGCETEAKRSRRTGGTGQAIALASRWGIPVFNLRRGEKETLNRIKRWLDAEQAA
;
A
#
# COMPACT_ATOMS: atom_id res chain seq x y z
N MET A 1 -1.72 -3.80 -12.06
CA MET A 1 -2.44 -3.94 -10.77
C MET A 1 -3.80 -4.61 -10.86
N THR A 2 -4.74 -4.22 -11.73
CA THR A 2 -6.14 -4.76 -11.70
C THR A 2 -6.26 -6.30 -11.76
N ARG A 3 -5.55 -6.96 -12.67
CA ARG A 3 -5.58 -8.44 -12.76
C ARG A 3 -4.96 -9.12 -11.55
N ILE A 4 -3.93 -8.50 -10.97
CA ILE A 4 -3.25 -9.00 -9.76
C ILE A 4 -4.24 -8.93 -8.60
N ALA A 5 -4.83 -7.76 -8.39
CA ALA A 5 -5.80 -7.52 -7.33
C ALA A 5 -6.99 -8.49 -7.40
N ARG A 6 -7.59 -8.64 -8.59
CA ARG A 6 -8.72 -9.56 -8.81
C ARG A 6 -8.39 -11.01 -8.43
N ARG A 7 -7.16 -11.44 -8.72
CA ARG A 7 -6.73 -12.80 -8.39
C ARG A 7 -6.51 -12.97 -6.90
N LEU A 8 -5.83 -12.03 -6.25
CA LEU A 8 -5.56 -12.09 -4.81
C LEU A 8 -6.84 -12.01 -3.98
N SER A 9 -7.81 -11.21 -4.41
CA SER A 9 -9.10 -11.04 -3.71
C SER A 9 -10.12 -12.14 -3.99
N ALA A 10 -9.84 -13.06 -4.91
CA ALA A 10 -10.75 -14.17 -5.16
C ALA A 10 -10.79 -15.07 -3.91
N ARG A 11 -12.00 -15.48 -3.49
CA ARG A 11 -12.20 -16.30 -2.28
C ARG A 11 -11.29 -17.53 -2.25
N GLU A 12 -11.13 -18.17 -3.40
CA GLU A 12 -10.19 -19.26 -3.59
C GLU A 12 -9.14 -18.86 -4.64
N PRO A 13 -7.85 -19.19 -4.44
CA PRO A 13 -7.29 -19.92 -3.29
C PRO A 13 -6.76 -19.01 -2.16
N TRP A 14 -6.93 -17.68 -2.21
CA TRP A 14 -6.22 -16.76 -1.31
C TRP A 14 -7.10 -15.86 -0.44
N GLY A 15 -8.18 -15.30 -0.98
CA GLY A 15 -9.15 -14.52 -0.19
C GLY A 15 -8.60 -13.24 0.45
N TYR A 16 -7.57 -12.59 -0.10
CA TYR A 16 -6.97 -11.40 0.51
C TYR A 16 -7.90 -10.18 0.52
N THR A 17 -7.80 -9.39 1.58
CA THR A 17 -8.29 -8.00 1.62
C THR A 17 -7.18 -7.05 1.20
N LEU A 18 -7.50 -6.12 0.29
CA LEU A 18 -6.51 -5.28 -0.37
C LEU A 18 -6.53 -3.85 0.19
N LEU A 19 -5.38 -3.37 0.66
CA LEU A 19 -5.24 -2.03 1.25
C LEU A 19 -4.70 -1.04 0.20
N SER A 20 -5.33 0.14 0.09
CA SER A 20 -5.03 1.16 -0.93
C SER A 20 -5.11 2.59 -0.37
N GLY A 21 -4.54 3.57 -1.08
CA GLY A 21 -4.45 4.98 -0.67
C GLY A 21 -5.33 5.95 -1.48
N GLY A 22 -6.13 5.44 -2.43
CA GLY A 22 -7.01 6.26 -3.28
C GLY A 22 -6.28 7.13 -4.31
N ALA A 23 -5.00 6.86 -4.62
CA ALA A 23 -4.27 7.61 -5.63
C ALA A 23 -4.69 7.25 -7.08
N ALA A 24 -4.47 8.17 -8.01
CA ALA A 24 -4.56 7.84 -9.43
C ALA A 24 -3.44 6.85 -9.83
N GLY A 25 -3.74 5.92 -10.74
CA GLY A 25 -2.76 4.94 -11.24
C GLY A 25 -2.84 3.59 -10.51
N ALA A 26 -1.80 3.26 -9.73
CA ALA A 26 -1.66 1.94 -9.11
C ALA A 26 -2.81 1.61 -8.16
N ASP A 27 -3.11 2.52 -7.23
CA ASP A 27 -4.21 2.42 -6.27
C ASP A 27 -5.56 2.23 -6.96
N SER A 28 -5.95 3.15 -7.87
CA SER A 28 -7.24 3.01 -8.56
C SER A 28 -7.34 1.73 -9.40
N ALA A 29 -6.24 1.27 -10.00
CA ALA A 29 -6.21 -0.01 -10.71
C ALA A 29 -6.32 -1.20 -9.75
N PHE A 30 -5.73 -1.13 -8.56
CA PHE A 30 -5.80 -2.15 -7.52
C PHE A 30 -7.21 -2.25 -6.94
N GLU A 31 -7.81 -1.12 -6.57
CA GLU A 31 -9.17 -1.01 -6.04
C GLU A 31 -10.23 -1.53 -7.01
N ARG A 32 -10.11 -1.23 -8.31
CA ARG A 32 -11.01 -1.79 -9.34
C ARG A 32 -10.90 -3.31 -9.46
N GLY A 33 -9.72 -3.86 -9.23
CA GLY A 33 -9.50 -5.31 -9.29
C GLY A 33 -10.06 -6.03 -8.07
N ALA A 34 -9.90 -5.43 -6.88
CA ALA A 34 -10.31 -5.99 -5.59
C ALA A 34 -11.84 -6.01 -5.39
N GLY A 35 -12.59 -5.15 -6.08
CA GLY A 35 -14.03 -5.03 -5.86
C GLY A 35 -14.34 -4.56 -4.44
N SER A 36 -15.13 -5.32 -3.68
CA SER A 36 -15.46 -5.03 -2.28
C SER A 36 -14.43 -5.55 -1.27
N ALA A 37 -13.49 -6.40 -1.69
CA ALA A 37 -12.44 -6.97 -0.81
C ALA A 37 -11.28 -5.98 -0.66
N LYS A 38 -11.58 -4.77 -0.18
CA LYS A 38 -10.60 -3.69 -0.04
C LYS A 38 -10.87 -2.78 1.15
N GLU A 39 -9.80 -2.16 1.62
CA GLU A 39 -9.83 -1.00 2.50
C GLU A 39 -9.07 0.16 1.86
N VAL A 40 -9.68 1.34 1.81
CA VAL A 40 -9.11 2.53 1.19
C VAL A 40 -8.88 3.61 2.24
N PHE A 41 -7.62 4.02 2.39
CA PHE A 41 -7.19 5.05 3.34
C PHE A 41 -6.92 6.35 2.61
N LEU A 42 -7.73 7.36 2.85
CA LEU A 42 -7.61 8.65 2.20
C LEU A 42 -6.81 9.64 3.08
N PRO A 43 -6.08 10.59 2.47
CA PRO A 43 -5.44 11.68 3.21
C PRO A 43 -6.43 12.71 3.75
N TRP A 44 -7.56 12.90 3.05
CA TRP A 44 -8.65 13.81 3.37
C TRP A 44 -9.92 13.32 2.68
N ASN A 45 -11.07 13.76 3.21
CA ASN A 45 -12.36 13.37 2.66
C ASN A 45 -12.51 13.83 1.20
N GLY A 46 -12.96 12.92 0.32
CA GLY A 46 -13.14 13.22 -1.11
C GLY A 46 -11.87 13.15 -1.98
N TYR A 47 -10.72 12.73 -1.44
CA TYR A 47 -9.47 12.64 -2.22
C TYR A 47 -9.65 11.78 -3.49
N ASN A 48 -9.40 12.36 -4.66
CA ASN A 48 -9.61 11.76 -5.98
C ASN A 48 -11.02 11.15 -6.20
N GLY A 49 -12.04 11.72 -5.57
CA GLY A 49 -13.41 11.17 -5.63
C GLY A 49 -13.61 9.92 -4.77
N GLY A 50 -12.63 9.55 -3.95
CA GLY A 50 -12.75 8.50 -2.93
C GLY A 50 -13.77 8.90 -1.86
N GLY A 51 -14.52 7.92 -1.35
CA GLY A 51 -15.62 8.14 -0.40
C GLY A 51 -17.02 7.93 -0.99
N SER A 52 -17.13 7.59 -2.28
CA SER A 52 -18.42 7.17 -2.85
C SER A 52 -18.87 5.84 -2.21
N PRO A 53 -20.08 5.79 -1.61
CA PRO A 53 -20.65 4.57 -1.04
C PRO A 53 -20.73 3.42 -2.04
N ASP A 54 -20.85 3.74 -3.34
CA ASP A 54 -21.06 2.79 -4.42
C ASP A 54 -19.78 2.03 -4.82
N ALA A 55 -18.61 2.49 -4.35
CA ALA A 55 -17.33 1.88 -4.71
C ALA A 55 -17.10 0.51 -4.05
N GLY A 56 -17.88 0.16 -3.03
CA GLY A 56 -17.71 -1.03 -2.19
C GLY A 56 -16.42 -1.03 -1.35
N GLY A 57 -16.33 -1.93 -0.37
CA GLY A 57 -15.21 -2.01 0.56
C GLY A 57 -15.28 -0.97 1.68
N ARG A 58 -14.27 -0.96 2.55
CA ARG A 58 -14.19 -0.02 3.68
C ARG A 58 -13.41 1.22 3.30
N ILE A 59 -13.85 2.39 3.76
CA ILE A 59 -13.17 3.65 3.49
C ILE A 59 -12.88 4.34 4.82
N GLN A 60 -11.62 4.72 5.01
CA GLN A 60 -11.19 5.61 6.07
C GLN A 60 -10.81 6.95 5.47
N ALA A 61 -11.68 7.95 5.67
CA ALA A 61 -11.56 9.25 5.00
C ALA A 61 -10.41 10.13 5.50
N LEU A 62 -9.86 9.82 6.68
CA LEU A 62 -8.81 10.61 7.33
C LEU A 62 -7.77 9.69 8.00
N PRO A 63 -6.46 10.03 7.93
CA PRO A 63 -5.44 9.31 8.69
C PRO A 63 -5.62 9.53 10.20
N LEU A 64 -5.30 8.52 11.00
CA LEU A 64 -5.23 8.68 12.46
C LEU A 64 -4.08 9.63 12.84
N SER A 65 -4.19 10.28 14.00
CA SER A 65 -3.13 11.13 14.55
C SER A 65 -1.79 10.37 14.67
N ASP A 66 -1.83 9.12 15.12
CA ASP A 66 -0.64 8.26 15.21
C ASP A 66 -0.04 7.93 13.84
N ALA A 67 -0.83 7.94 12.76
CA ALA A 67 -0.34 7.74 11.41
C ALA A 67 0.60 8.88 10.98
N TYR A 68 0.34 10.11 11.44
CA TYR A 68 1.22 11.25 11.25
C TYR A 68 2.52 11.11 12.05
N ARG A 69 2.47 10.56 13.26
CA ARG A 69 3.66 10.31 14.09
C ARG A 69 4.58 9.30 13.43
N VAL A 70 4.03 8.15 13.04
CA VAL A 70 4.74 7.12 12.25
C VAL A 70 5.33 7.72 10.98
N ALA A 71 4.56 8.56 10.28
CA ALA A 71 5.04 9.16 9.05
C ALA A 71 6.20 10.13 9.27
N ALA A 72 6.13 10.95 10.33
CA ALA A 72 7.15 11.90 10.70
C ALA A 72 8.48 11.24 11.06
N GLU A 73 8.45 10.10 11.77
CA GLU A 73 9.65 9.35 12.15
C GLU A 73 10.39 8.74 10.96
N LEU A 74 9.67 8.38 9.90
CA LEU A 74 10.21 7.69 8.73
C LEU A 74 10.62 8.64 7.59
N HIS A 75 9.99 9.82 7.52
CA HIS A 75 10.16 10.72 6.39
C HIS A 75 11.38 11.63 6.58
N PRO A 76 12.41 11.55 5.72
CA PRO A 76 13.70 12.21 5.93
C PRO A 76 13.66 13.75 5.92
N GLY A 77 12.57 14.34 5.41
CA GLY A 77 12.37 15.78 5.33
C GLY A 77 11.00 16.24 5.82
N TRP A 78 10.44 15.58 6.86
CA TRP A 78 9.07 15.82 7.33
C TRP A 78 8.72 17.29 7.58
N SER A 79 9.62 18.03 8.22
CA SER A 79 9.41 19.45 8.56
C SER A 79 9.21 20.35 7.34
N ARG A 80 9.69 19.93 6.17
CA ARG A 80 9.60 20.69 4.90
C ARG A 80 8.35 20.36 4.09
N LEU A 81 7.56 19.37 4.51
CA LEU A 81 6.33 19.00 3.81
C LEU A 81 5.20 19.98 4.13
N SER A 82 4.38 20.28 3.12
CA SER A 82 3.07 20.92 3.32
C SER A 82 2.12 19.96 4.06
N ASP A 83 1.05 20.49 4.65
CA ASP A 83 0.10 19.65 5.39
C ASP A 83 -0.58 18.61 4.49
N ALA A 84 -0.89 18.98 3.24
CA ALA A 84 -1.37 18.02 2.25
C ALA A 84 -0.35 16.89 2.02
N ALA A 85 0.94 17.21 1.86
CA ALA A 85 2.00 16.22 1.69
C ALA A 85 2.20 15.35 2.94
N ARG A 86 2.05 15.92 4.14
CA ARG A 86 2.07 15.17 5.41
C ARG A 86 0.89 14.20 5.50
N ALA A 87 -0.32 14.64 5.17
CA ALA A 87 -1.48 13.76 5.05
C ALA A 87 -1.25 12.68 3.99
N LEU A 88 -0.52 13.02 2.90
CA LEU A 88 -0.14 12.06 1.88
C LEU A 88 0.78 10.95 2.43
N MET A 89 1.71 11.30 3.31
CA MET A 89 2.61 10.32 3.94
C MET A 89 1.93 9.58 5.09
N ALA A 90 1.08 10.25 5.87
CA ALA A 90 0.38 9.68 7.02
C ALA A 90 -0.54 8.52 6.60
N ARG A 91 -1.33 8.67 5.53
CA ARG A 91 -2.20 7.56 5.12
C ARG A 91 -1.43 6.32 4.64
N ASN A 92 -0.18 6.47 4.17
CA ASN A 92 0.64 5.33 3.75
C ASN A 92 0.98 4.42 4.94
N SER A 93 0.96 4.95 6.17
CA SER A 93 1.09 4.13 7.38
C SER A 93 -0.04 3.10 7.51
N HIS A 94 -1.27 3.50 7.15
CA HIS A 94 -2.42 2.58 7.15
C HIS A 94 -2.34 1.53 6.05
N GLN A 95 -1.75 1.84 4.89
CA GLN A 95 -1.54 0.84 3.84
C GLN A 95 -0.61 -0.31 4.26
N ILE A 96 0.18 -0.11 5.33
CA ILE A 96 1.07 -1.13 5.88
C ILE A 96 0.51 -1.75 7.17
N LEU A 97 -0.09 -0.95 8.05
CA LEU A 97 -0.48 -1.37 9.41
C LEU A 97 -1.99 -1.48 9.65
N GLY A 98 -2.80 -1.32 8.59
CA GLY A 98 -4.26 -1.40 8.67
C GLY A 98 -4.91 -0.17 9.31
N ALA A 99 -6.24 -0.24 9.43
CA ALA A 99 -7.06 0.89 9.89
C ALA A 99 -6.72 1.40 11.30
N ASP A 100 -6.31 0.51 12.19
CA ASP A 100 -5.97 0.82 13.59
C ASP A 100 -4.45 0.94 13.84
N LEU A 101 -3.64 0.81 12.80
CA LEU A 101 -2.18 0.80 12.85
C LEU A 101 -1.56 -0.36 13.64
N LYS A 102 -2.30 -1.46 13.83
CA LYS A 102 -1.86 -2.63 14.62
C LYS A 102 -1.89 -3.94 13.85
N ASN A 103 -2.54 -3.96 12.68
CA ASN A 103 -2.72 -5.16 11.87
C ASN A 103 -1.89 -5.02 10.59
N PRO A 104 -0.60 -5.42 10.62
CA PRO A 104 0.27 -5.33 9.45
C PRO A 104 -0.26 -6.16 8.28
N VAL A 105 -0.01 -5.69 7.05
CA VAL A 105 -0.22 -6.47 5.84
C VAL A 105 0.79 -7.61 5.72
N ASP A 106 0.41 -8.70 5.06
CA ASP A 106 1.30 -9.84 4.88
C ASP A 106 2.43 -9.53 3.87
N PHE A 107 2.14 -8.72 2.85
CA PHE A 107 3.12 -8.28 1.86
C PHE A 107 2.68 -7.01 1.13
N VAL A 108 3.62 -6.37 0.43
CA VAL A 108 3.37 -5.16 -0.38
C VAL A 108 3.65 -5.44 -1.84
N ILE A 109 2.73 -5.06 -2.74
CA ILE A 109 3.00 -4.98 -4.18
C ILE A 109 3.00 -3.52 -4.58
N CYS A 110 4.07 -3.05 -5.22
CA CYS A 110 4.17 -1.67 -5.67
C CYS A 110 4.86 -1.55 -7.03
N TRP A 111 4.94 -0.32 -7.51
CA TRP A 111 5.83 0.06 -8.60
C TRP A 111 6.50 1.37 -8.24
N THR A 112 7.83 1.41 -8.29
CA THR A 112 8.59 2.67 -8.18
C THR A 112 9.58 2.76 -9.33
N PRO A 113 9.92 3.97 -9.83
CA PRO A 113 10.83 4.13 -10.98
C PRO A 113 12.21 3.48 -10.80
N ASP A 114 12.67 3.35 -9.56
CA ASP A 114 13.96 2.77 -9.17
C ASP A 114 13.86 1.30 -8.69
N GLY A 115 12.67 0.70 -8.66
CA GLY A 115 12.49 -0.69 -8.23
C GLY A 115 12.87 -0.93 -6.77
N CYS A 116 12.61 0.04 -5.90
CA CYS A 116 12.91 -0.05 -4.48
C CYS A 116 12.04 -1.12 -3.78
N GLU A 117 12.65 -1.98 -2.97
CA GLU A 117 11.96 -3.00 -2.16
C GLU A 117 12.35 -2.92 -0.67
N THR A 118 13.26 -2.02 -0.29
CA THR A 118 13.80 -1.94 1.08
C THR A 118 14.13 -0.50 1.46
N GLU A 119 14.00 -0.13 2.74
CA GLU A 119 14.38 1.19 3.28
C GLU A 119 15.81 1.60 2.86
N ALA A 120 16.78 0.69 2.98
CA ALA A 120 18.19 0.95 2.66
C ALA A 120 18.44 1.30 1.18
N LYS A 121 17.54 0.89 0.27
CA LYS A 121 17.64 1.17 -1.17
C LYS A 121 16.79 2.35 -1.61
N ARG A 122 16.10 3.01 -0.67
CA ARG A 122 15.23 4.16 -0.94
C ARG A 122 16.07 5.31 -1.48
N SER A 123 15.56 5.95 -2.52
CA SER A 123 16.17 7.11 -3.15
C SER A 123 15.12 8.20 -3.38
N ARG A 124 15.55 9.39 -3.80
CA ARG A 124 14.63 10.44 -4.26
C ARG A 124 13.71 9.95 -5.40
N ARG A 125 14.17 9.01 -6.22
CA ARG A 125 13.40 8.44 -7.34
C ARG A 125 12.32 7.45 -6.88
N THR A 126 12.39 6.97 -5.64
CA THR A 126 11.34 6.08 -5.08
C THR A 126 10.01 6.83 -4.95
N GLY A 127 10.05 8.14 -4.67
CA GLY A 127 8.87 8.98 -4.50
C GLY A 127 8.08 8.66 -3.23
N GLY A 128 6.80 9.05 -3.20
CA GLY A 128 5.94 8.91 -2.01
C GLY A 128 5.73 7.46 -1.55
N THR A 129 5.79 6.48 -2.45
CA THR A 129 5.75 5.04 -2.13
C THR A 129 6.89 4.62 -1.20
N GLY A 130 8.01 5.36 -1.21
CA GLY A 130 9.15 5.12 -0.32
C GLY A 130 8.82 5.22 1.17
N GLN A 131 7.72 5.88 1.52
CA GLN A 131 7.19 5.91 2.88
C GLN A 131 6.70 4.53 3.33
N ALA A 132 5.83 3.91 2.52
CA ALA A 132 5.26 2.59 2.77
C ALA A 132 6.36 1.50 2.74
N ILE A 133 7.30 1.59 1.77
CA ILE A 133 8.43 0.65 1.66
C ILE A 133 9.33 0.71 2.90
N ALA A 134 9.61 1.90 3.43
CA ALA A 134 10.42 2.05 4.63
C ALA A 134 9.73 1.41 5.85
N LEU A 135 8.44 1.68 6.04
CA LEU A 135 7.67 1.08 7.14
C LEU A 135 7.62 -0.46 7.02
N ALA A 136 7.33 -0.99 5.84
CA ALA A 136 7.31 -2.42 5.56
C ALA A 136 8.66 -3.08 5.90
N SER A 137 9.78 -2.43 5.53
CA SER A 137 11.13 -2.94 5.84
C SER A 137 11.37 -3.07 7.34
N ARG A 138 10.92 -2.10 8.14
CA ARG A 138 11.10 -2.13 9.60
C ARG A 138 10.22 -3.17 10.29
N TRP A 139 9.13 -3.57 9.65
CA TRP A 139 8.23 -4.63 10.10
C TRP A 139 8.58 -6.01 9.55
N GLY A 140 9.64 -6.14 8.74
CA GLY A 140 10.00 -7.41 8.10
C GLY A 140 9.01 -7.86 7.02
N ILE A 141 8.16 -6.96 6.53
CA ILE A 141 7.13 -7.25 5.53
C ILE A 141 7.78 -7.27 4.13
N PRO A 142 7.60 -8.35 3.35
CA PRO A 142 8.17 -8.44 2.00
C PRO A 142 7.54 -7.44 1.04
N VAL A 143 8.38 -6.78 0.24
CA VAL A 143 7.96 -5.86 -0.83
C VAL A 143 8.31 -6.45 -2.20
N PHE A 144 7.31 -6.51 -3.07
CA PHE A 144 7.42 -6.95 -4.45
C PHE A 144 7.21 -5.76 -5.40
N ASN A 145 8.29 -5.29 -6.03
CA ASN A 145 8.23 -4.12 -6.91
C ASN A 145 8.21 -4.54 -8.38
N LEU A 146 7.08 -4.28 -9.06
CA LEU A 146 6.84 -4.67 -10.45
C LEU A 146 7.84 -4.07 -11.45
N ARG A 147 8.56 -3.00 -11.09
CA ARG A 147 9.62 -2.42 -11.92
C ARG A 147 10.78 -3.39 -12.16
N ARG A 148 10.98 -4.39 -11.31
CA ARG A 148 12.06 -5.40 -11.41
C ARG A 148 11.80 -6.50 -12.45
N GLY A 149 10.73 -6.37 -13.23
CA GLY A 149 10.28 -7.37 -14.19
C GLY A 149 8.95 -7.93 -13.72
N GLU A 150 7.88 -7.67 -14.46
CA GLU A 150 6.51 -8.03 -14.03
C GLU A 150 6.39 -9.56 -13.88
N LYS A 151 6.84 -10.33 -14.86
CA LYS A 151 6.74 -11.80 -14.85
C LYS A 151 7.54 -12.41 -13.70
N GLU A 152 8.76 -11.94 -13.48
CA GLU A 152 9.66 -12.39 -12.43
C GLU A 152 9.08 -12.06 -11.05
N THR A 153 8.53 -10.85 -10.90
CA THR A 153 7.91 -10.41 -9.64
C THR A 153 6.65 -11.21 -9.34
N LEU A 154 5.81 -11.48 -10.34
CA LEU A 154 4.62 -12.33 -10.16
C LEU A 154 4.99 -13.76 -9.79
N ASN A 155 6.07 -14.32 -10.35
CA ASN A 155 6.56 -15.63 -9.95
C ASN A 155 7.08 -15.64 -8.51
N ARG A 156 7.76 -14.57 -8.06
CA ARG A 156 8.20 -14.41 -6.66
C ARG A 156 7.00 -14.36 -5.71
N ILE A 157 5.97 -13.59 -6.04
CA ILE A 157 4.72 -13.53 -5.25
C ILE A 157 4.07 -14.91 -5.19
N LYS A 158 3.92 -15.62 -6.32
CA LYS A 158 3.33 -16.96 -6.35
C LYS A 158 4.09 -17.92 -5.43
N ARG A 159 5.43 -17.97 -5.52
CA ARG A 159 6.24 -18.85 -4.66
C ARG A 159 6.10 -18.52 -3.18
N TRP A 160 6.00 -17.24 -2.85
CA TRP A 160 5.77 -16.80 -1.47
C TRP A 160 4.40 -17.27 -0.98
N LEU A 161 3.33 -17.05 -1.78
CA LEU A 161 1.98 -17.52 -1.47
C LEU A 161 1.89 -19.04 -1.30
N ASP A 162 2.54 -19.80 -2.19
CA ASP A 162 2.59 -21.26 -2.12
C ASP A 162 3.31 -21.73 -0.84
N ALA A 163 4.32 -20.99 -0.35
CA ALA A 163 5.05 -21.31 0.87
C ALA A 163 4.24 -20.99 2.14
N GLU A 164 3.53 -19.86 2.17
CA GLU A 164 2.67 -19.47 3.30
C GLU A 164 1.48 -20.44 3.49
N GLN A 165 0.94 -21.01 2.40
CA GLN A 165 -0.13 -22.02 2.49
C GLN A 165 0.35 -23.39 2.98
N ALA A 166 1.66 -23.65 2.93
CA ALA A 166 2.27 -24.89 3.36
C ALA A 166 2.80 -24.86 4.81
N ALA A 167 2.82 -23.68 5.44
CA ALA A 167 3.23 -23.46 6.81
C ALA A 167 2.05 -23.61 7.78
#